data_AF-A0A535DLU2-F1
#
_entry.id   AF-A0A535DLU2-F1
#
_cell.length_a   1.000
_cell.length_b   1.000
_cell.length_c   1.000
_cell.angle_alpha   90.00
_cell.angle_beta   90.00
_cell.angle_gamma   90.00
#
_symmetry.space_group_name_H-M   'P 1'
#
loop_
_entity.id
_entity.type
_entity.pdbx_description
1 polymer ?
#
loop_
_entity_poly.entity_id
_entity_poly.type
_entity_poly.pdbx_seq_one_letter_code
_entity_poly.pdbx_strand_id
1 'polypeptide(L)'
;MASPGFEPRVLELRDGTKVHVRSIVPEDEQLLIDAVAAMSERTVYFRFFSPLKRLPDALAHRLAVVDYNDRFALVATTRKHDGKERIVGVARYDRAVDTDVAETAVAVIDE
;
A
#
# COMPACT_ATOMS: atom_id res chain seq x y z
N MET A 1 6.80 -20.53 4.86
CA MET A 1 6.09 -19.25 4.71
C MET A 1 7.11 -18.24 4.23
N ALA A 2 6.86 -17.53 3.14
CA ALA A 2 7.76 -16.47 2.68
C ALA A 2 7.86 -15.42 3.80
N SER A 3 9.08 -15.09 4.22
CA SER A 3 9.31 -14.08 5.25
C SER A 3 9.39 -12.71 4.58
N PRO A 4 8.72 -11.67 5.12
CA PRO A 4 8.90 -10.32 4.61
C PRO A 4 10.37 -9.93 4.72
N GLY A 5 11.02 -9.65 3.59
CA GLY A 5 12.43 -9.26 3.51
C GLY A 5 12.72 -7.82 3.96
N PHE A 6 11.76 -7.14 4.61
CA PHE A 6 11.88 -5.75 5.04
C PHE A 6 11.67 -5.62 6.54
N GLU A 7 12.71 -5.14 7.23
CA GLU A 7 12.66 -4.81 8.65
C GLU A 7 11.77 -3.57 8.90
N PRO A 8 10.66 -3.72 9.67
CA PRO A 8 9.77 -2.60 10.00
C PRO A 8 10.52 -1.47 10.70
N ARG A 9 10.17 -0.22 10.35
CA ARG A 9 10.82 0.96 10.93
C ARG A 9 9.89 2.16 11.01
N VAL A 10 10.18 3.05 11.94
CA VAL A 10 9.49 4.34 12.08
C VAL A 10 10.31 5.41 11.36
N LEU A 11 9.65 6.19 10.49
CA LEU A 11 10.24 7.35 9.84
C LEU A 11 9.57 8.62 10.33
N GLU A 12 10.35 9.67 10.52
CA GLU A 12 9.85 11.02 10.77
C GLU A 12 9.88 11.81 9.45
N LEU A 13 8.73 12.32 9.04
CA LEU A 13 8.58 13.14 7.84
C LEU A 13 9.06 14.58 8.10
N ARG A 14 9.17 15.38 7.04
CA ARG A 14 9.69 16.76 7.13
C ARG A 14 8.86 17.68 8.03
N ASP A 15 7.58 17.37 8.22
CA ASP A 15 6.64 18.08 9.08
C ASP A 15 6.64 17.55 10.53
N GLY A 16 7.50 16.58 10.87
CA GLY A 16 7.54 15.91 12.16
C GLY A 16 6.56 14.74 12.31
N THR A 17 5.74 14.45 11.28
CA THR A 17 4.80 13.33 11.33
C THR A 17 5.56 12.00 11.37
N LYS A 18 5.24 11.14 12.34
CA LYS A 18 5.80 9.78 12.44
C LYS A 18 4.95 8.76 11.70
N VAL A 19 5.56 8.04 10.78
CA VAL A 19 4.93 6.95 10.01
C VAL A 19 5.64 5.63 10.28
N HIS A 20 4.87 4.55 10.39
CA HIS A 20 5.43 3.19 10.49
C HIS A 20 5.48 2.62 9.08
N VAL A 21 6.65 2.17 8.63
CA VAL A 21 6.83 1.51 7.35
C VAL A 21 7.06 0.03 7.60
N ARG A 22 6.28 -0.82 6.93
CA ARG A 22 6.37 -2.28 7.01
C ARG A 22 5.98 -2.92 5.67
N SER A 23 6.35 -4.18 5.49
CA SER A 23 5.75 -5.02 4.45
C SER A 23 4.24 -5.06 4.57
N ILE A 24 3.55 -5.10 3.43
CA ILE A 24 2.14 -5.43 3.38
C ILE A 24 1.94 -6.87 3.85
N VAL A 25 0.82 -7.15 4.51
CA VAL A 25 0.42 -8.51 4.92
C VAL A 25 -1.00 -8.82 4.41
N PRO A 26 -1.40 -10.11 4.31
CA PRO A 26 -2.74 -10.47 3.87
C PRO A 26 -3.88 -9.77 4.64
N GLU A 27 -3.68 -9.49 5.93
CA GLU A 27 -4.67 -8.82 6.78
C GLU A 27 -4.90 -7.34 6.42
N ASP A 28 -4.09 -6.75 5.54
CA ASP A 28 -4.20 -5.35 5.13
C ASP A 28 -5.29 -5.09 4.07
N GLU A 29 -6.03 -6.11 3.61
CA GLU A 29 -7.08 -5.95 2.60
C GLU A 29 -8.07 -4.83 2.94
N GLN A 30 -8.58 -4.82 4.18
CA GLN A 30 -9.52 -3.78 4.62
C GLN A 30 -8.83 -2.41 4.71
N LEU A 31 -7.57 -2.35 5.14
CA LEU A 31 -6.81 -1.09 5.19
C LEU A 31 -6.56 -0.52 3.79
N LEU A 32 -6.36 -1.35 2.77
CA LEU A 32 -6.25 -0.91 1.37
C LEU A 32 -7.57 -0.36 0.84
N ILE A 33 -8.68 -1.03 1.14
CA ILE A 33 -10.02 -0.55 0.77
C ILE A 33 -10.27 0.82 1.38
N ASP A 34 -9.99 0.98 2.67
CA ASP A 34 -10.16 2.24 3.39
C ASP A 34 -9.22 3.33 2.85
N ALA A 35 -7.99 2.98 2.48
CA ALA A 35 -7.03 3.92 1.90
C ALA A 35 -7.48 4.44 0.53
N VAL A 36 -7.97 3.57 -0.36
CA VAL A 36 -8.50 4.00 -1.67
C VAL A 36 -9.77 4.83 -1.51
N ALA A 37 -10.62 4.52 -0.54
CA ALA A 37 -11.80 5.33 -0.23
C ALA A 37 -11.46 6.74 0.32
N ALA A 38 -10.24 6.93 0.81
CA ALA A 38 -9.72 8.22 1.29
C ALA A 38 -8.78 8.91 0.28
N MET A 39 -8.64 8.41 -0.94
CA MET A 39 -7.90 9.10 -2.00
C MET A 39 -8.82 10.07 -2.74
N SER A 40 -8.27 11.21 -3.14
CA SER A 40 -8.96 12.10 -4.08
C SER A 40 -9.24 11.40 -5.41
N GLU A 41 -10.30 11.83 -6.12
CA GLU A 41 -10.63 11.28 -7.45
C GLU A 41 -9.45 11.38 -8.43
N ARG A 42 -8.63 12.44 -8.30
CA ARG A 42 -7.41 12.64 -9.08
C ARG A 42 -6.37 11.57 -8.78
N THR A 43 -6.11 11.29 -7.51
CA THR A 43 -5.14 10.27 -7.08
C THR A 43 -5.61 8.87 -7.48
N VAL A 44 -6.90 8.57 -7.32
CA VAL A 44 -7.51 7.33 -7.81
C VAL A 44 -7.29 7.17 -9.32
N TYR A 45 -7.62 8.20 -10.11
CA TYR A 45 -7.47 8.13 -11.56
C TYR A 45 -6.02 7.91 -11.98
N PHE A 46 -5.05 8.60 -11.38
CA PHE A 46 -3.64 8.36 -11.71
C PHE A 46 -3.14 6.99 -11.27
N ARG A 47 -3.67 6.44 -10.18
CA ARG A 47 -3.24 5.13 -9.67
C ARG A 47 -3.85 3.97 -10.46
N PHE A 48 -5.10 4.08 -10.89
CA PHE A 48 -5.86 2.97 -11.47
C PHE A 48 -6.29 3.20 -12.92
N PHE A 49 -5.99 4.37 -13.50
CA PHE A 49 -6.41 4.80 -14.85
C PHE A 49 -7.92 4.65 -15.09
N SER A 50 -8.71 4.73 -14.01
CA SER A 50 -10.16 4.55 -14.01
C SER A 50 -10.76 5.25 -12.79
N PRO A 51 -11.95 5.87 -12.90
CA PRO A 51 -12.67 6.39 -11.75
C PRO A 51 -13.16 5.21 -10.88
N LEU A 52 -12.50 5.02 -9.74
CA LEU A 52 -12.77 3.92 -8.82
C LEU A 52 -13.26 4.46 -7.47
N LYS A 53 -14.56 4.33 -7.17
CA LYS A 53 -15.13 4.80 -5.90
C LYS A 53 -14.73 3.97 -4.67
N ARG A 54 -14.44 2.68 -4.89
CA ARG A 54 -14.00 1.73 -3.85
C ARG A 54 -13.14 0.68 -4.51
N LEU A 55 -12.09 0.24 -3.81
CA LEU A 55 -11.29 -0.89 -4.24
C LEU A 55 -12.14 -2.18 -4.23
N PRO A 56 -12.28 -2.91 -5.35
CA PRO A 56 -12.99 -4.20 -5.37
C PRO A 56 -12.28 -5.22 -4.49
N ASP A 57 -13.02 -6.08 -3.79
CA ASP A 57 -12.44 -7.02 -2.82
C ASP A 57 -11.40 -7.97 -3.47
N ALA A 58 -11.68 -8.45 -4.68
CA ALA A 58 -10.74 -9.28 -5.43
C ALA A 58 -9.42 -8.54 -5.75
N LEU A 59 -9.50 -7.23 -6.00
CA LEU A 59 -8.31 -6.41 -6.23
C LEU A 59 -7.59 -6.12 -4.90
N ALA A 60 -8.32 -5.85 -3.81
CA ALA A 60 -7.74 -5.68 -2.48
C ALA A 60 -6.96 -6.94 -2.07
N HIS A 61 -7.56 -8.12 -2.20
CA HIS A 61 -6.92 -9.41 -1.97
C HIS A 61 -5.66 -9.59 -2.83
N ARG A 62 -5.76 -9.34 -4.15
CA ARG A 62 -4.59 -9.40 -5.04
C ARG A 62 -3.49 -8.45 -4.59
N LEU A 63 -3.82 -7.24 -4.14
CA LEU A 63 -2.84 -6.22 -3.76
C LEU A 63 -2.17 -6.51 -2.41
N ALA A 64 -2.89 -7.13 -1.45
CA ALA A 64 -2.41 -7.49 -0.12
C ALA A 64 -1.65 -8.82 -0.08
N VAL A 65 -2.14 -9.83 -0.81
CA VAL A 65 -1.53 -11.17 -0.86
C VAL A 65 -0.46 -11.22 -1.94
N VAL A 66 0.80 -11.20 -1.50
CA VAL A 66 2.00 -11.20 -2.34
C VAL A 66 2.98 -12.29 -1.90
N ASP A 67 3.87 -12.71 -2.80
CA ASP A 67 4.89 -13.75 -2.53
C ASP A 67 6.18 -13.21 -1.89
N TYR A 68 6.30 -11.88 -1.79
CA TYR A 68 7.45 -11.13 -1.30
C TYR A 68 8.74 -11.28 -2.14
N ASN A 69 8.63 -11.76 -3.37
CA ASN A 69 9.75 -11.97 -4.29
C ASN A 69 9.49 -11.32 -5.66
N ASP A 70 8.48 -11.79 -6.38
CA ASP A 70 8.07 -11.25 -7.68
C ASP A 70 7.04 -10.13 -7.51
N ARG A 71 6.29 -10.17 -6.40
CA ARG A 71 5.35 -9.15 -6.00
C ARG A 71 5.66 -8.75 -4.57
N PHE A 72 5.81 -7.45 -4.33
CA PHE A 72 6.08 -6.94 -3.00
C PHE A 72 5.48 -5.55 -2.82
N ALA A 73 5.01 -5.23 -1.62
CA ALA A 73 4.63 -3.87 -1.28
C ALA A 73 5.07 -3.50 0.14
N LEU A 74 5.41 -2.22 0.29
CA LEU A 74 5.53 -1.53 1.55
C LEU A 74 4.29 -0.67 1.77
N VAL A 75 3.82 -0.64 3.01
CA VAL A 75 2.80 0.29 3.48
C VAL A 75 3.43 1.24 4.48
N ALA A 76 3.12 2.52 4.34
CA ALA A 76 3.33 3.53 5.37
C ALA A 76 2.02 3.70 6.13
N THR A 77 2.05 3.60 7.45
CA THR A 77 0.87 3.65 8.30
C THR A 77 0.98 4.69 9.41
N THR A 78 -0.18 5.20 9.82
CA THR A 78 -0.34 6.04 11.02
C THR A 78 -1.44 5.45 11.89
N ARG A 79 -1.50 5.84 13.17
CA ARG A 79 -2.62 5.51 14.04
C ARG A 79 -3.50 6.74 14.22
N LYS A 80 -4.82 6.58 14.04
CA LYS A 80 -5.80 7.60 14.40
C LYS A 80 -5.93 7.72 15.92
N HIS A 81 -6.61 8.77 16.39
CA HIS A 81 -6.88 8.98 17.82
C HIS A 81 -7.67 7.84 18.47
N ASP A 82 -8.43 7.06 17.69
CA ASP A 82 -9.15 5.85 18.13
C ASP A 82 -8.26 4.60 18.23
N GLY A 83 -6.95 4.74 17.96
CA GLY A 83 -5.96 3.67 18.00
C GLY A 83 -5.90 2.82 16.73
N LYS A 84 -6.81 3.01 15.76
CA LYS A 84 -6.84 2.23 14.52
C LYS A 84 -5.71 2.63 13.58
N GLU A 85 -5.05 1.61 13.04
CA GLU A 85 -4.06 1.80 11.98
C GLU A 85 -4.76 2.23 10.69
N ARG A 86 -4.14 3.13 9.94
CA ARG A 86 -4.53 3.48 8.57
C ARG A 86 -3.30 3.53 7.69
N ILE A 87 -3.44 3.12 6.44
CA ILE A 87 -2.43 3.30 5.41
C ILE A 87 -2.49 4.75 4.94
N VAL A 88 -1.32 5.40 4.87
CA VAL A 88 -1.14 6.76 4.34
C VAL A 88 -0.28 6.78 3.07
N GLY A 89 0.34 5.65 2.73
CA GLY A 89 1.03 5.48 1.46
C GLY A 89 1.36 4.02 1.19
N VAL A 90 1.46 3.68 -0.10
CA VAL A 90 1.82 2.34 -0.58
C VAL A 90 2.88 2.48 -1.66
N ALA A 91 3.95 1.70 -1.58
CA ALA A 91 4.93 1.54 -2.64
C ALA A 91 5.04 0.06 -2.97
N ARG A 92 4.97 -0.30 -4.26
CA ARG A 92 5.00 -1.70 -4.66
C ARG A 92 5.75 -1.92 -5.96
N TYR A 93 6.15 -3.15 -6.18
CA TYR A 93 6.54 -3.63 -7.49
C TYR A 93 5.84 -4.95 -7.83
N ASP A 94 5.68 -5.17 -9.14
CA ASP A 94 5.25 -6.43 -9.74
C ASP A 94 6.24 -6.74 -10.89
N ARG A 95 7.01 -7.82 -10.75
CA ARG A 95 8.04 -8.26 -11.70
C ARG A 95 7.39 -8.87 -12.94
N ALA A 96 7.90 -8.53 -14.13
CA ALA A 96 7.49 -9.16 -15.37
C ALA A 96 8.00 -10.60 -15.42
N VAL A 97 7.12 -11.52 -15.85
CA VAL A 97 7.37 -12.96 -15.88
C VAL A 97 8.69 -13.28 -16.60
N ASP A 98 9.53 -14.10 -15.98
CA ASP A 98 10.82 -14.55 -16.51
C ASP A 98 11.83 -13.42 -16.82
N THR A 99 11.76 -12.30 -16.10
CA THR A 99 12.71 -11.19 -16.24
C THR A 99 13.18 -10.64 -14.89
N ASP A 100 14.23 -9.81 -14.92
CA ASP A 100 14.64 -8.97 -13.78
C ASP A 100 14.04 -7.55 -13.82
N VAL A 101 13.07 -7.31 -14.71
CA VAL A 101 12.38 -6.02 -14.84
C VAL A 101 11.10 -6.05 -14.01
N ALA A 102 10.85 -4.99 -13.25
CA ALA A 102 9.63 -4.84 -12.47
C ALA A 102 8.98 -3.48 -12.71
N GLU A 103 7.65 -3.49 -12.81
CA GLU A 103 6.87 -2.27 -12.78
C GLU A 103 6.71 -1.80 -11.33
N THR A 104 6.84 -0.50 -11.10
CA THR A 104 6.70 0.09 -9.78
C THR A 104 5.52 1.05 -9.74
N ALA A 105 4.80 1.07 -8.61
CA ALA A 105 3.77 2.06 -8.36
C ALA A 105 3.88 2.60 -6.94
N VAL A 106 3.66 3.91 -6.79
CA VAL A 106 3.59 4.60 -5.50
C VAL A 106 2.29 5.39 -5.44
N ALA A 107 1.58 5.29 -4.32
CA ALA A 107 0.40 6.08 -4.05
C ALA A 107 0.51 6.67 -2.64
N VAL A 108 0.15 7.94 -2.49
CA VAL A 108 0.04 8.65 -1.21
C VAL A 108 -1.41 9.07 -1.07
N ILE A 109 -1.98 8.87 0.12
CA ILE A 109 -3.36 9.21 0.42
C ILE A 109 -3.39 10.71 0.72
N ASP A 110 -4.20 11.46 -0.01
CA ASP A 110 -4.16 12.92 -0.07
C ASP A 110 -5.38 13.63 0.54
N GLU A 111 -6.31 12.88 1.15
CA GLU A 111 -7.43 13.42 1.94
C GLU A 111 -7.43 12.95 3.42
#